data_AF-A0A163JDI9-F1
#
_entry.id   AF-A0A163JDI9-F1
#
_cell.length_a   1.000
_cell.length_b   1.000
_cell.length_c   1.000
_cell.angle_alpha   90.00
_cell.angle_beta   90.00
_cell.angle_gamma   90.00
#
_symmetry.space_group_name_H-M   'P 1'
#
loop_
_entity.id
_entity.type
_entity.pdbx_description
1 polymer ?
#
loop_
_entity_poly.entity_id
_entity_poly.type
_entity_poly.pdbx_seq_one_letter_code
_entity_poly.pdbx_strand_id
1 'polypeptide(L)'
;MSFNDLEQGYGSSGSTRQNRQGGGAIQLPGTHDVTEATRELIKDSTNDIKSLAQYQTVDGRKSRQRKLEQQKLSKDFQKVLADFQKIQRVSASKQREYVDKAKATTAMLQSQAAVEEETGSGEQMTTTFVDDTQRRIQLQALDNEIEYNEVLITEREGEIQGIEQGISELNEVFRDLGMLVNEQDSGIQSIYGNVINIAQNTRQAADELTTANRHQKSARKNMCCFLLIIAVVASVLALIIVVAK
;
A
#
# COMPACT_ATOMS: atom_id res chain seq x y z
N MET A 1 -12.62 10.18 56.81
CA MET A 1 -13.88 10.02 56.08
C MET A 1 -13.51 9.27 54.81
N SER A 2 -13.62 7.96 54.90
CA SER A 2 -12.93 6.99 54.04
C SER A 2 -13.83 6.46 52.95
N PHE A 3 -13.20 6.07 51.83
CA PHE A 3 -13.57 4.99 50.92
C PHE A 3 -14.47 3.93 51.59
N ASN A 4 -15.75 3.84 51.22
CA ASN A 4 -16.58 2.61 51.15
C ASN A 4 -18.10 2.87 51.05
N ASP A 5 -18.55 3.73 50.14
CA ASP A 5 -19.96 3.73 49.71
C ASP A 5 -20.01 3.45 48.21
N LEU A 6 -20.20 2.18 47.84
CA LEU A 6 -20.90 1.71 46.63
C LEU A 6 -20.81 0.17 46.56
N GLU A 7 -21.36 -0.50 47.57
CA GLU A 7 -21.81 -1.89 47.45
C GLU A 7 -23.32 -1.92 47.72
N GLN A 8 -24.10 -2.31 46.71
CA GLN A 8 -25.25 -3.24 46.78
C GLN A 8 -26.32 -2.93 45.72
N GLY A 9 -26.64 -3.94 44.92
CA GLY A 9 -27.92 -3.98 44.21
C GLY A 9 -27.98 -4.90 42.98
N TYR A 10 -28.21 -6.20 43.23
CA TYR A 10 -28.70 -7.25 42.30
C TYR A 10 -27.72 -7.78 41.24
N GLY A 11 -27.40 -9.07 41.11
CA GLY A 11 -28.00 -10.29 41.65
C GLY A 11 -28.50 -11.22 40.53
N SER A 12 -27.75 -12.29 40.27
CA SER A 12 -28.22 -13.62 39.83
C SER A 12 -28.67 -13.86 38.37
N SER A 13 -27.81 -14.59 37.64
CA SER A 13 -28.09 -15.78 36.79
C SER A 13 -26.85 -15.95 35.91
N GLY A 14 -26.08 -17.03 35.95
CA GLY A 14 -26.48 -18.42 35.83
C GLY A 14 -25.42 -19.05 34.91
N SER A 15 -24.75 -20.06 35.42
CA SER A 15 -23.64 -20.82 34.84
C SER A 15 -23.91 -21.40 33.45
N THR A 16 -22.93 -21.30 32.54
CA THR A 16 -22.63 -22.37 31.57
C THR A 16 -21.11 -22.51 31.41
N ARG A 17 -20.52 -23.42 32.20
CA ARG A 17 -19.31 -24.14 31.79
C ARG A 17 -19.74 -25.12 30.71
N GLN A 18 -19.31 -24.91 29.46
CA GLN A 18 -19.35 -25.98 28.47
C GLN A 18 -17.91 -26.38 28.11
N ASN A 19 -17.53 -27.51 28.67
CA ASN A 19 -16.42 -28.33 28.24
C ASN A 19 -16.70 -28.79 26.80
N ARG A 20 -15.84 -28.44 25.84
CA ARG A 20 -15.82 -29.06 24.51
C ARG A 20 -14.37 -29.29 24.10
N GLN A 21 -13.84 -30.44 24.50
CA GLN A 21 -12.79 -31.13 23.76
C GLN A 21 -13.38 -31.59 22.42
N GLY A 22 -12.77 -31.16 21.33
CA GLY A 22 -13.08 -31.54 19.95
C GLY A 22 -12.24 -30.66 19.03
N GLY A 23 -11.42 -31.28 18.18
CA GLY A 23 -10.31 -30.65 17.46
C GLY A 23 -10.68 -29.32 16.79
N GLY A 24 -10.19 -28.23 17.37
CA GLY A 24 -10.22 -26.92 16.73
C GLY A 24 -9.17 -26.93 15.63
N ALA A 25 -9.64 -27.02 14.38
CA ALA A 25 -8.89 -26.44 13.27
C ALA A 25 -8.49 -25.03 13.71
N ILE A 26 -7.19 -24.76 13.65
CA ILE A 26 -6.62 -23.46 13.99
C ILE A 26 -7.26 -22.46 13.02
N GLN A 27 -8.31 -21.76 13.46
CA GLN A 27 -8.81 -20.58 12.79
C GLN A 27 -7.68 -19.56 12.91
N LEU A 28 -6.81 -19.52 11.89
CA LEU A 28 -5.81 -18.48 11.76
C LEU A 28 -6.55 -17.14 11.85
N PRO A 29 -6.05 -16.14 12.61
CA PRO A 29 -6.59 -14.79 12.61
C PRO A 29 -6.81 -14.35 11.15
N GLY A 30 -8.05 -13.93 10.84
CA GLY A 30 -8.61 -14.05 9.49
C GLY A 30 -7.75 -13.40 8.43
N THR A 31 -7.27 -14.19 7.46
CA THR A 31 -6.69 -13.65 6.22
C THR A 31 -7.67 -12.72 5.52
N HIS A 32 -8.97 -12.93 5.74
CA HIS A 32 -10.06 -12.04 5.35
C HIS A 32 -9.92 -10.64 5.98
N ASP A 33 -9.76 -10.55 7.31
CA ASP A 33 -9.64 -9.27 8.02
C ASP A 33 -8.43 -8.46 7.53
N VAL A 34 -7.31 -9.14 7.31
CA VAL A 34 -6.10 -8.51 6.77
C VAL A 34 -6.31 -8.05 5.32
N THR A 35 -7.02 -8.84 4.52
CA THR A 35 -7.32 -8.47 3.12
C THR A 35 -8.23 -7.26 3.05
N GLU A 36 -9.25 -7.19 3.90
CA GLU A 36 -10.19 -6.08 3.97
C GLU A 36 -9.53 -4.81 4.50
N ALA A 37 -8.75 -4.90 5.58
CA ALA A 37 -7.96 -3.79 6.08
C ALA A 37 -6.98 -3.26 5.00
N THR A 38 -6.39 -4.16 4.21
CA THR A 38 -5.52 -3.76 3.10
C THR A 38 -6.29 -3.02 2.01
N ARG A 39 -7.55 -3.39 1.72
CA ARG A 39 -8.39 -2.65 0.76
C ARG A 39 -8.73 -1.25 1.24
N GLU A 40 -9.11 -1.10 2.51
CA GLU A 40 -9.35 0.22 3.08
C GLU A 40 -8.10 1.10 2.98
N LEU A 41 -6.93 0.56 3.36
CA LEU A 41 -5.66 1.27 3.23
C LEU A 41 -5.34 1.69 1.80
N ILE A 42 -5.65 0.84 0.82
CA ILE A 42 -5.47 1.16 -0.61
C ILE A 42 -6.39 2.31 -1.02
N LYS A 43 -7.64 2.29 -0.57
CA LYS A 43 -8.63 3.32 -0.88
C LYS A 43 -8.24 4.67 -0.27
N ASP A 44 -7.85 4.67 1.00
CA ASP A 44 -7.38 5.87 1.70
C ASP A 44 -6.12 6.43 1.05
N SER A 45 -5.13 5.57 0.76
CA SER A 45 -3.91 5.96 0.06
C SER A 45 -4.20 6.56 -1.32
N THR A 46 -5.19 6.02 -2.03
CA THR A 46 -5.61 6.55 -3.34
C THR A 46 -6.21 7.96 -3.19
N ASN A 47 -7.04 8.17 -2.18
CA ASN A 47 -7.62 9.49 -1.88
C ASN A 47 -6.55 10.50 -1.48
N ASP A 48 -5.55 10.09 -0.70
CA ASP A 48 -4.43 10.93 -0.31
C ASP A 48 -3.57 11.32 -1.52
N ILE A 49 -3.26 10.37 -2.40
CA ILE A 49 -2.51 10.63 -3.64
C ILE A 49 -3.29 11.58 -4.57
N LYS A 50 -4.61 11.41 -4.68
CA LYS A 50 -5.48 12.32 -5.45
C LYS A 50 -5.51 13.72 -4.84
N SER A 51 -5.65 13.81 -3.51
CA SER A 51 -5.64 15.09 -2.80
C SER A 51 -4.31 15.82 -2.99
N LEU A 52 -3.20 15.09 -2.88
CA LEU A 52 -1.86 15.62 -3.14
C LEU A 52 -1.70 16.14 -4.58
N ALA A 53 -2.41 15.54 -5.55
CA ALA A 53 -2.44 16.01 -6.95
C ALA A 53 -3.08 17.38 -7.12
N GLN A 54 -4.11 17.65 -6.32
CA GLN A 54 -4.91 18.87 -6.42
C GLN A 54 -4.26 20.05 -5.70
N TYR A 55 -3.34 19.80 -4.77
CA TYR A 55 -2.60 20.85 -4.06
C TYR A 55 -1.59 21.55 -4.98
N GLN A 56 -2.03 22.65 -5.61
CA GLN A 56 -1.16 23.56 -6.36
C GLN A 56 -0.61 24.66 -5.44
N THR A 57 0.72 24.85 -5.45
CA THR A 57 1.38 25.91 -4.68
C THR A 57 1.66 27.12 -5.57
N VAL A 58 1.48 28.34 -5.03
CA VAL A 58 1.74 29.60 -5.76
C VAL A 58 3.22 29.77 -6.15
N ASP A 59 4.13 29.10 -5.45
CA ASP A 59 5.58 29.13 -5.71
C ASP A 59 5.98 28.05 -6.74
N GLY A 60 6.21 28.46 -7.99
CA GLY A 60 6.45 27.55 -9.12
C GLY A 60 7.64 26.60 -8.95
N ARG A 61 8.67 26.97 -8.18
CA ARG A 61 9.81 26.07 -7.88
C ARG A 61 9.41 24.94 -6.93
N LYS A 62 8.65 25.25 -5.87
CA LYS A 62 8.13 24.26 -4.91
C LYS A 62 7.04 23.38 -5.54
N SER A 63 6.23 23.94 -6.44
CA SER A 63 5.24 23.19 -7.21
C SER A 63 5.88 22.08 -8.05
N ARG A 64 7.00 22.40 -8.74
CA ARG A 64 7.70 21.43 -9.58
C ARG A 64 8.32 20.29 -8.78
N GLN A 65 8.99 20.56 -7.66
CA GLN A 65 9.56 19.51 -6.82
C GLN A 65 8.49 18.57 -6.25
N ARG A 66 7.39 19.11 -5.73
CA ARG A 66 6.26 18.32 -5.21
C ARG A 66 5.64 17.44 -6.29
N LYS A 67 5.54 17.93 -7.53
CA LYS A 67 5.03 17.15 -8.67
C LYS A 67 5.88 15.90 -8.92
N LEU A 68 7.21 15.99 -8.79
CA LEU A 68 8.10 14.83 -8.96
C LEU A 68 7.96 13.82 -7.82
N GLU A 69 7.89 14.32 -6.58
CA GLU A 69 7.66 13.49 -5.40
C GLU A 69 6.33 12.75 -5.52
N GLN A 70 5.28 13.44 -5.98
CA GLN A 70 3.97 12.86 -6.24
C GLN A 70 4.01 11.80 -7.34
N GLN A 71 4.67 12.06 -8.47
CA GLN A 71 4.81 11.08 -9.55
C GLN A 71 5.51 9.81 -9.10
N LYS A 72 6.60 9.97 -8.35
CA LYS A 72 7.32 8.84 -7.77
C LYS A 72 6.40 8.03 -6.86
N LEU A 73 5.67 8.72 -5.96
CA LEU A 73 4.74 8.07 -5.05
C LEU A 73 3.63 7.32 -5.78
N SER A 74 2.99 7.93 -6.79
CA SER A 74 1.95 7.28 -7.60
C SER A 74 2.48 6.04 -8.33
N LYS A 75 3.70 6.10 -8.88
CA LYS A 75 4.32 4.98 -9.59
C LYS A 75 4.71 3.84 -8.63
N ASP A 76 5.29 4.18 -7.48
CA ASP A 76 5.63 3.20 -6.45
C ASP A 76 4.36 2.54 -5.88
N PHE A 77 3.29 3.32 -5.67
CA PHE A 77 2.00 2.81 -5.22
C PHE A 77 1.34 1.90 -6.26
N GLN A 78 1.35 2.25 -7.56
CA GLN A 78 0.91 1.37 -8.64
C GLN A 78 1.64 0.02 -8.64
N LYS A 79 2.94 0.01 -8.34
CA LYS A 79 3.73 -1.21 -8.25
C LYS A 79 3.27 -2.11 -7.09
N VAL A 80 3.10 -1.53 -5.89
CA VAL A 80 2.59 -2.26 -4.72
C VAL A 80 1.19 -2.81 -4.98
N LEU A 81 0.35 -2.03 -5.65
CA LEU A 81 -1.00 -2.44 -6.04
C LEU A 81 -1.00 -3.63 -7.01
N ALA A 82 -0.08 -3.63 -7.99
CA ALA A 82 0.10 -4.74 -8.92
C ALA A 82 0.51 -6.03 -8.18
N ASP A 83 1.45 -5.91 -7.24
CA ASP A 83 1.91 -7.03 -6.43
C ASP A 83 0.77 -7.59 -5.56
N PHE A 84 -0.03 -6.72 -4.93
CA PHE A 84 -1.20 -7.13 -4.15
C PHE A 84 -2.26 -7.83 -5.01
N GLN A 85 -2.58 -7.28 -6.20
CA GLN A 85 -3.52 -7.91 -7.13
C GLN A 85 -3.02 -9.31 -7.58
N LYS A 86 -1.72 -9.47 -7.78
CA LYS A 86 -1.11 -10.77 -8.09
C LYS A 86 -1.30 -11.76 -6.95
N ILE A 87 -1.06 -11.35 -5.70
CA ILE A 87 -1.26 -12.19 -4.52
C ILE A 87 -2.73 -12.59 -4.38
N GLN A 88 -3.67 -11.64 -4.55
CA GLN A 88 -5.10 -11.93 -4.52
C GLN A 88 -5.52 -12.98 -5.56
N ARG A 89 -5.01 -12.88 -6.81
CA ARG A 89 -5.27 -13.90 -7.85
C ARG A 89 -4.75 -15.27 -7.46
N VAL A 90 -3.56 -15.34 -6.87
CA VAL A 90 -2.99 -16.61 -6.38
C VAL A 90 -3.84 -17.19 -5.25
N SER A 91 -4.32 -16.35 -4.32
CA SER A 91 -5.22 -16.77 -3.24
C SER A 91 -6.54 -17.34 -3.79
N ALA A 92 -7.19 -16.62 -4.69
CA ALA A 92 -8.44 -17.07 -5.32
C ALA A 92 -8.24 -18.38 -6.08
N SER A 93 -7.12 -18.52 -6.81
CA SER A 93 -6.76 -19.76 -7.49
C SER A 93 -6.61 -20.94 -6.50
N LYS A 94 -5.99 -20.71 -5.35
CA LYS A 94 -5.81 -21.73 -4.30
C LYS A 94 -7.11 -22.09 -3.60
N GLN A 95 -7.98 -21.12 -3.30
CA GLN A 95 -9.30 -21.38 -2.75
C GLN A 95 -10.18 -22.15 -3.74
N ARG A 96 -10.14 -21.82 -5.04
CA ARG A 96 -10.86 -22.60 -6.07
C ARG A 96 -10.38 -24.04 -6.14
N GLU A 97 -9.06 -24.27 -6.14
CA GLU A 97 -8.49 -25.63 -6.10
C GLU A 97 -8.98 -26.43 -4.89
N TYR A 98 -9.10 -25.77 -3.73
CA TYR A 98 -9.65 -26.38 -2.52
C TYR A 98 -11.13 -26.70 -2.66
N VAL A 99 -11.93 -25.76 -3.16
CA VAL A 99 -13.37 -25.93 -3.39
C VAL A 99 -13.64 -27.08 -4.38
N ASP A 100 -12.89 -27.16 -5.47
CA ASP A 100 -13.04 -28.22 -6.47
C ASP A 100 -12.76 -29.61 -5.87
N LYS A 101 -11.73 -29.72 -5.03
CA LYS A 101 -11.41 -30.96 -4.30
C LYS A 101 -12.50 -31.31 -3.29
N ALA A 102 -12.94 -30.34 -2.49
CA ALA A 102 -14.00 -30.54 -1.49
C ALA A 102 -15.32 -30.95 -2.15
N LYS A 103 -15.70 -30.35 -3.29
CA LYS A 103 -16.87 -30.74 -4.09
C LYS A 103 -16.74 -32.17 -4.62
N ALA A 104 -15.58 -32.55 -5.14
CA ALA A 104 -15.34 -33.91 -5.62
C ALA A 104 -15.46 -34.95 -4.48
N THR A 105 -14.90 -34.65 -3.31
CA THR A 105 -15.04 -35.50 -2.11
C THR A 105 -16.50 -35.58 -1.66
N THR A 106 -17.20 -34.45 -1.60
CA THR A 106 -18.62 -34.40 -1.22
C THR A 106 -19.49 -35.22 -2.17
N ALA A 107 -19.27 -35.11 -3.49
CA ALA A 107 -19.97 -35.91 -4.48
C ALA A 107 -19.69 -37.42 -4.34
N MET A 108 -18.45 -37.80 -3.99
CA MET A 108 -18.11 -39.19 -3.69
C MET A 108 -18.84 -39.70 -2.45
N LEU A 109 -18.87 -38.93 -1.35
CA LEU A 109 -19.59 -39.29 -0.13
C LEU A 109 -21.10 -39.41 -0.37
N GLN A 110 -21.69 -38.49 -1.15
CA GLN A 110 -23.09 -38.57 -1.57
C GLN A 110 -23.38 -39.84 -2.37
N SER A 111 -22.48 -40.23 -3.29
CA SER A 111 -22.63 -41.48 -4.04
C SER A 111 -22.53 -42.72 -3.14
N GLN A 112 -21.68 -42.69 -2.11
CA GLN A 112 -21.54 -43.76 -1.13
C GLN A 112 -22.79 -43.89 -0.26
N ALA A 113 -23.32 -42.76 0.22
CA ALA A 113 -24.57 -42.72 0.97
C ALA A 113 -25.74 -43.29 0.15
N ALA A 114 -25.84 -42.92 -1.14
CA ALA A 114 -26.88 -43.43 -2.04
C ALA A 114 -26.80 -44.96 -2.25
N VAL A 115 -25.59 -45.51 -2.41
CA VAL A 115 -25.38 -46.98 -2.53
C VAL A 115 -25.72 -47.70 -1.22
N GLU A 116 -25.36 -47.12 -0.08
CA GLU A 116 -25.71 -47.66 1.24
C GLU A 116 -27.22 -47.59 1.53
N GLU A 117 -27.94 -46.62 0.96
CA GLU A 117 -29.41 -46.61 1.01
C GLU A 117 -30.05 -47.65 0.08
N GLU A 118 -29.63 -47.75 -1.19
CA GLU A 118 -30.20 -48.71 -2.15
C GLU A 118 -30.01 -50.16 -1.70
N THR A 119 -28.82 -50.50 -1.21
CA THR A 119 -28.49 -51.87 -0.78
C THR A 119 -29.32 -52.31 0.45
N GLY A 120 -29.94 -51.37 1.18
CA GLY A 120 -30.84 -51.69 2.31
C GLY A 120 -32.27 -52.01 1.90
N SER A 121 -32.66 -51.68 0.66
CA SER A 121 -34.04 -51.85 0.17
C SER A 121 -34.33 -53.22 -0.48
N GLY A 122 -33.28 -53.98 -0.84
CA GLY A 122 -33.39 -55.25 -1.58
C GLY A 122 -33.35 -56.54 -0.75
N GLU A 123 -32.83 -56.53 0.48
CA GLU A 123 -32.67 -57.74 1.32
C GLU A 123 -33.81 -57.93 2.33
N GLN A 124 -35.01 -58.09 1.80
CA GLN A 124 -36.20 -58.36 2.60
C GLN A 124 -36.32 -59.86 2.94
N MET A 125 -35.39 -60.47 3.72
CA MET A 125 -35.77 -61.69 4.45
C MET A 125 -34.95 -62.12 5.71
N THR A 126 -33.69 -61.73 5.93
CA THR A 126 -32.91 -62.41 7.01
C THR A 126 -31.80 -61.59 7.69
N THR A 127 -32.05 -60.31 8.03
CA THR A 127 -31.00 -59.48 8.67
C THR A 127 -31.39 -59.03 10.08
N THR A 128 -30.46 -59.23 11.02
CA THR A 128 -30.58 -58.98 12.47
C THR A 128 -30.78 -57.49 12.77
N PHE A 129 -31.69 -57.13 13.69
CA PHE A 129 -32.02 -55.75 14.13
C PHE A 129 -30.80 -54.87 14.51
N VAL A 130 -29.70 -55.50 14.92
CA VAL A 130 -28.43 -54.84 15.28
C VAL A 130 -27.71 -54.26 14.04
N ASP A 131 -27.82 -54.91 12.89
CA ASP A 131 -27.17 -54.50 11.64
C ASP A 131 -27.84 -53.24 11.05
N ASP A 132 -29.17 -53.16 11.15
CA ASP A 132 -29.95 -52.00 10.68
C ASP A 132 -29.68 -50.74 11.52
N THR A 133 -29.46 -50.91 12.83
CA THR A 133 -29.09 -49.81 13.73
C THR A 133 -27.68 -49.29 13.44
N GLN A 134 -26.71 -50.19 13.20
CA GLN A 134 -25.34 -49.85 12.84
C GLN A 134 -25.30 -49.09 11.50
N ARG A 135 -26.07 -49.54 10.50
CA ARG A 135 -26.20 -48.89 9.18
C ARG A 135 -26.76 -47.47 9.27
N ARG A 136 -27.82 -47.27 10.06
CA ARG A 136 -28.42 -45.95 10.29
C ARG A 136 -27.41 -44.96 10.90
N ILE A 137 -26.59 -45.42 11.83
CA ILE A 137 -25.52 -44.61 12.43
C ILE A 137 -24.46 -44.22 11.39
N GLN A 138 -24.12 -45.14 10.47
CA GLN A 138 -23.13 -44.91 9.42
C GLN A 138 -23.61 -43.90 8.37
N LEU A 139 -24.86 -44.04 7.90
CA LEU A 139 -25.50 -43.06 7.01
C LEU A 139 -25.60 -41.67 7.67
N GLN A 140 -25.98 -41.61 8.95
CA GLN A 140 -26.03 -40.35 9.67
C GLN A 140 -24.63 -39.71 9.79
N ALA A 141 -23.57 -40.50 9.96
CA ALA A 141 -22.21 -39.97 9.99
C ALA A 141 -21.77 -39.39 8.63
N LEU A 142 -22.12 -40.07 7.53
CA LEU A 142 -21.90 -39.61 6.15
C LEU A 142 -22.63 -38.29 5.87
N ASP A 143 -23.90 -38.18 6.24
CA ASP A 143 -24.69 -36.95 6.06
C ASP A 143 -24.09 -35.77 6.83
N ASN A 144 -23.65 -35.97 8.07
CA ASN A 144 -22.98 -34.92 8.84
C ASN A 144 -21.67 -34.46 8.18
N GLU A 145 -20.91 -35.37 7.57
CA GLU A 145 -19.67 -35.02 6.86
C GLU A 145 -19.95 -34.25 5.56
N ILE A 146 -21.00 -34.63 4.83
CA ILE A 146 -21.47 -33.92 3.63
C ILE A 146 -21.91 -32.50 3.99
N GLU A 147 -22.78 -32.35 5.00
CA GLU A 147 -23.27 -31.04 5.47
C GLU A 147 -22.10 -30.13 5.90
N TYR A 148 -21.15 -30.69 6.66
CA TYR A 148 -19.95 -29.96 7.06
C TYR A 148 -19.16 -29.47 5.85
N ASN A 149 -18.90 -30.34 4.86
CA ASN A 149 -18.16 -29.96 3.66
C ASN A 149 -18.90 -28.90 2.83
N GLU A 150 -20.23 -28.99 2.71
CA GLU A 150 -21.04 -27.99 1.99
C GLU A 150 -20.96 -26.60 2.63
N VAL A 151 -20.99 -26.52 3.96
CA VAL A 151 -20.81 -25.25 4.69
C VAL A 151 -19.44 -24.65 4.41
N LEU A 152 -18.38 -25.45 4.47
CA LEU A 152 -17.01 -24.98 4.17
C LEU A 152 -16.88 -24.53 2.71
N ILE A 153 -17.47 -25.27 1.77
CA ILE A 153 -17.47 -24.91 0.34
C ILE A 153 -18.14 -23.55 0.15
N THR A 154 -19.32 -23.36 0.75
CA THR A 154 -20.10 -22.12 0.64
C THR A 154 -19.34 -20.93 1.20
N GLU A 155 -18.69 -21.09 2.37
CA GLU A 155 -17.84 -20.05 2.96
C GLU A 155 -16.70 -19.64 2.00
N ARG A 156 -16.00 -20.62 1.44
CA ARG A 156 -14.88 -20.37 0.51
C ARG A 156 -15.33 -19.74 -0.80
N GLU A 157 -16.49 -20.12 -1.33
CA GLU A 157 -17.06 -19.47 -2.52
C GLU A 157 -17.38 -18.00 -2.26
N GLY A 158 -17.91 -17.68 -1.08
CA GLY A 158 -18.11 -16.30 -0.63
C GLY A 158 -16.79 -15.53 -0.56
N GLU A 159 -15.74 -16.13 0.01
CA GLU A 159 -14.40 -15.53 0.05
C GLU A 159 -13.86 -15.24 -1.37
N ILE A 160 -14.03 -16.18 -2.31
CA ILE A 160 -13.59 -16.02 -3.71
C ILE A 160 -14.33 -14.85 -4.37
N GLN A 161 -15.65 -14.77 -4.22
CA GLN A 161 -16.44 -13.64 -4.73
C GLN A 161 -15.96 -12.31 -4.12
N GLY A 162 -15.67 -12.31 -2.82
CA GLY A 162 -15.08 -11.18 -2.14
C GLY A 162 -13.76 -10.75 -2.79
N ILE A 163 -12.85 -11.68 -3.08
CA ILE A 163 -11.58 -11.40 -3.78
C ILE A 163 -11.82 -10.82 -5.19
N GLU A 164 -12.74 -11.42 -5.96
CA GLU A 164 -13.06 -10.95 -7.32
C GLU A 164 -13.56 -9.51 -7.34
N GLN A 165 -14.46 -9.17 -6.41
CA GLN A 165 -14.93 -7.80 -6.23
C GLN A 165 -13.78 -6.85 -5.93
N GLY A 166 -12.90 -7.21 -4.99
CA GLY A 166 -11.72 -6.38 -4.70
C GLY A 166 -10.80 -6.21 -5.89
N ILE A 167 -10.56 -7.25 -6.70
CA ILE A 167 -9.75 -7.12 -7.93
C ILE A 167 -10.38 -6.10 -8.90
N SER A 168 -11.71 -6.02 -8.96
CA SER A 168 -12.41 -4.98 -9.73
C SER A 168 -12.16 -3.59 -9.17
N GLU A 169 -12.28 -3.40 -7.85
CA GLU A 169 -11.98 -2.13 -7.18
C GLU A 169 -10.52 -1.70 -7.39
N LEU A 170 -9.57 -2.64 -7.32
CA LEU A 170 -8.15 -2.37 -7.62
C LEU A 170 -7.96 -1.89 -9.07
N ASN A 171 -8.74 -2.40 -10.03
CA ASN A 171 -8.67 -1.94 -11.42
C ASN A 171 -9.17 -0.50 -11.58
N GLU A 172 -10.17 -0.08 -10.80
CA GLU A 172 -10.62 1.32 -10.79
C GLU A 172 -9.50 2.23 -10.26
N VAL A 173 -8.87 1.86 -9.15
CA VAL A 173 -7.71 2.56 -8.61
C VAL A 173 -6.58 2.64 -9.64
N PHE A 174 -6.30 1.57 -10.38
CA PHE A 174 -5.29 1.57 -11.44
C PHE A 174 -5.58 2.59 -12.54
N ARG A 175 -6.85 2.72 -12.96
CA ARG A 175 -7.25 3.72 -13.97
C ARG A 175 -7.06 5.13 -13.44
N ASP A 176 -7.46 5.38 -12.20
CA ASP A 176 -7.33 6.68 -11.54
C ASP A 176 -5.87 7.11 -11.41
N LEU A 177 -5.00 6.21 -10.96
CA LEU A 177 -3.56 6.44 -10.89
C LEU A 177 -2.95 6.56 -12.29
N GLY A 178 -3.45 5.81 -13.27
CA GLY A 178 -3.01 5.87 -14.66
C GLY A 178 -3.22 7.25 -15.28
N MET A 179 -4.36 7.89 -14.99
CA MET A 179 -4.62 9.28 -15.40
C MET A 179 -3.65 10.25 -14.72
N LEU A 180 -3.43 10.10 -13.41
CA LEU A 180 -2.50 10.93 -12.64
C LEU A 180 -1.04 10.84 -13.13
N VAL A 181 -0.60 9.68 -13.62
CA VAL A 181 0.76 9.48 -14.14
C VAL A 181 0.88 9.99 -15.58
N ASN A 182 -0.08 9.69 -16.46
CA ASN A 182 -0.03 10.09 -17.88
C ASN A 182 -0.18 11.60 -18.11
N GLU A 183 -1.04 12.30 -17.36
CA GLU A 183 -1.23 13.75 -17.52
C GLU A 183 0.02 14.58 -17.19
N GLN A 184 1.05 13.97 -16.59
CA GLN A 184 2.19 14.69 -16.05
C GLN A 184 3.53 14.46 -16.78
N ASP A 185 3.57 13.62 -17.83
CA ASP A 185 4.80 13.22 -18.53
C ASP A 185 5.42 14.34 -19.40
N SER A 186 4.63 15.35 -19.81
CA SER A 186 5.15 16.49 -20.58
C SER A 186 6.04 17.45 -19.75
N GLY A 187 5.98 17.40 -18.41
CA GLY A 187 6.74 18.28 -17.52
C GLY A 187 8.08 17.74 -17.01
N ILE A 188 8.28 16.41 -17.07
CA ILE A 188 9.46 15.71 -16.51
C ILE A 188 10.71 15.93 -17.37
N GLN A 189 10.60 16.10 -18.70
CA GLN A 189 11.76 16.34 -19.58
C GLN A 189 12.62 17.55 -19.15
N SER A 190 12.04 18.50 -18.42
CA SER A 190 12.79 19.63 -17.86
C SER A 190 13.74 19.27 -16.70
N ILE A 191 13.69 18.07 -16.08
CA ILE A 191 14.64 17.65 -15.01
C ILE A 191 16.02 17.41 -15.59
N TYR A 192 16.10 16.68 -16.70
CA TYR A 192 17.35 16.49 -17.43
C TYR A 192 17.90 17.84 -17.89
N GLY A 193 17.03 18.72 -18.40
CA GLY A 193 17.41 20.10 -18.74
C GLY A 193 17.92 20.91 -17.54
N ASN A 194 17.30 20.81 -16.36
CA ASN A 194 17.64 21.68 -15.23
C ASN A 194 18.87 21.24 -14.43
N VAL A 195 19.15 19.93 -14.34
CA VAL A 195 20.44 19.45 -13.79
C VAL A 195 21.59 19.91 -14.70
N ILE A 196 21.39 19.83 -16.02
CA ILE A 196 22.33 20.38 -17.02
C ILE A 196 22.49 21.89 -16.84
N ASN A 197 21.39 22.63 -16.66
CA ASN A 197 21.43 24.09 -16.45
C ASN A 197 22.09 24.49 -15.12
N ILE A 198 21.88 23.77 -14.02
CA ILE A 198 22.54 24.07 -12.73
C ILE A 198 24.05 23.83 -12.83
N ALA A 199 24.46 22.73 -13.47
CA ALA A 199 25.87 22.46 -13.73
C ALA A 199 26.50 23.54 -14.63
N GLN A 200 25.81 23.96 -15.69
CA GLN A 200 26.25 25.06 -16.56
C GLN A 200 26.32 26.40 -15.82
N ASN A 201 25.28 26.78 -15.08
CA ASN A 201 25.23 28.06 -14.36
C ASN A 201 26.30 28.14 -13.27
N THR A 202 26.58 27.03 -12.57
CA THR A 202 27.66 26.97 -11.56
C THR A 202 29.03 27.12 -12.21
N ARG A 203 29.23 26.50 -13.38
CA ARG A 203 30.47 26.63 -14.14
C ARG A 203 30.68 28.06 -14.65
N GLN A 204 29.63 28.67 -15.22
CA GLN A 204 29.67 30.07 -15.65
C GLN A 204 29.92 31.03 -14.48
N ALA A 205 29.28 30.81 -13.32
CA ALA A 205 29.52 31.62 -12.12
C ALA A 205 30.97 31.48 -11.62
N ALA A 206 31.57 30.30 -11.71
CA ALA A 206 32.99 30.11 -11.40
C ALA A 206 33.89 30.88 -12.38
N ASP A 207 33.60 30.82 -13.68
CA ASP A 207 34.36 31.55 -14.71
C ASP A 207 34.25 33.07 -14.53
N GLU A 208 33.06 33.60 -14.22
CA GLU A 208 32.85 35.02 -13.92
C GLU A 208 33.60 35.46 -12.65
N LEU A 209 33.63 34.63 -11.60
CA LEU A 209 34.41 34.93 -10.39
C LEU A 209 35.92 34.97 -10.67
N THR A 210 36.44 34.08 -11.52
CA THR A 210 37.86 34.11 -11.91
C THR A 210 38.20 35.35 -12.74
N THR A 211 37.30 35.72 -13.66
CA THR A 211 37.43 36.91 -14.51
C THR A 211 37.37 38.18 -13.67
N ALA A 212 36.40 38.28 -12.76
CA ALA A 212 36.26 39.39 -11.82
C ALA A 212 37.50 39.56 -10.93
N ASN A 213 38.06 38.46 -10.41
CA ASN A 213 39.30 38.50 -9.63
C ASN A 213 40.48 39.03 -10.46
N ARG A 214 40.62 38.58 -11.71
CA ARG A 214 41.66 39.07 -12.63
C ARG A 214 41.51 40.57 -12.91
N HIS A 215 40.29 41.04 -13.17
CA HIS A 215 40.01 42.47 -13.37
C HIS A 215 40.26 43.29 -12.11
N GLN A 216 39.90 42.80 -10.92
CA GLN A 216 40.14 43.52 -9.68
C GLN A 216 41.64 43.66 -9.39
N LYS A 217 42.46 42.65 -9.73
CA LYS A 217 43.91 42.70 -9.56
C LYS A 217 44.59 43.71 -10.49
N SER A 218 44.16 43.83 -11.74
CA SER A 218 44.69 44.83 -12.67
C SER A 218 44.18 46.25 -12.35
N ALA A 219 42.90 46.39 -11.98
CA ALA A 219 42.33 47.67 -11.55
C ALA A 219 43.05 48.24 -10.32
N ARG A 220 43.40 47.40 -9.34
CA ARG A 220 44.15 47.84 -8.14
C ARG A 220 45.53 48.40 -8.49
N LYS A 221 46.22 47.81 -9.47
CA LYS A 221 47.53 48.32 -9.95
C LYS A 221 47.37 49.69 -10.61
N ASN A 222 46.35 49.83 -11.46
CA ASN A 222 46.08 51.09 -12.16
C ASN A 222 45.63 52.18 -11.18
N MET A 223 44.81 51.84 -10.18
CA MET A 223 44.38 52.74 -9.12
C MET A 223 45.57 53.22 -8.26
N CYS A 224 46.49 52.31 -7.91
CA CYS A 224 47.71 52.67 -7.19
C CYS A 224 48.57 53.67 -8.00
N CYS A 225 48.73 53.43 -9.30
CA CYS A 225 49.45 54.36 -10.19
C CYS A 225 48.78 55.74 -10.22
N PHE A 226 47.44 55.79 -10.37
CA PHE A 226 46.69 57.05 -10.33
C PHE A 226 46.85 57.81 -9.01
N LEU A 227 46.81 57.10 -7.87
CA LEU A 227 47.03 57.70 -6.55
C LEU A 227 48.44 58.27 -6.39
N LEU A 228 49.47 57.59 -6.91
CA LEU A 228 50.84 58.10 -6.89
C LEU A 228 50.99 59.39 -7.71
N ILE A 229 50.36 59.47 -8.88
CA ILE A 229 50.38 60.68 -9.71
C ILE A 229 49.74 61.85 -8.96
N ILE A 230 48.57 61.64 -8.34
CA ILE A 230 47.89 62.67 -7.54
C ILE A 230 48.77 63.12 -6.37
N ALA A 231 49.43 62.19 -5.67
CA ALA A 231 50.31 62.53 -4.56
C ALA A 231 51.51 63.40 -4.98
N VAL A 232 52.12 63.11 -6.15
CA VAL A 232 53.22 63.91 -6.70
C VAL A 232 52.74 65.31 -7.11
N VAL A 233 51.58 65.42 -7.76
CA VAL A 233 51.03 66.74 -8.13
C VAL A 233 50.73 67.56 -6.87
N ALA A 234 50.13 66.95 -5.86
CA ALA A 234 49.84 67.61 -4.59
C ALA A 234 51.11 68.09 -3.87
N SER A 235 52.18 67.30 -3.87
CA SER A 235 53.45 67.70 -3.24
C SER A 235 54.14 68.86 -3.96
N VAL A 236 54.13 68.87 -5.30
CA VAL A 236 54.66 69.99 -6.09
C VAL A 236 53.87 71.27 -5.82
N LEU A 237 52.53 71.20 -5.82
CA LEU A 237 51.69 72.34 -5.49
C LEU A 237 51.95 72.88 -4.07
N ALA A 238 52.10 71.98 -3.09
CA ALA A 238 52.44 72.37 -1.73
C ALA A 238 53.80 73.08 -1.64
N LEU A 239 54.82 72.57 -2.34
CA LEU A 239 56.14 73.22 -2.39
C LEU A 239 56.09 74.61 -3.02
N ILE A 240 55.34 74.79 -4.11
CA ILE A 240 55.16 76.11 -4.73
C ILE A 240 54.52 77.08 -3.74
N ILE A 241 53.48 76.65 -3.03
CA ILE A 241 52.79 77.49 -2.04
C ILE A 241 53.73 77.87 -0.88
N VAL A 242 54.59 76.96 -0.44
CA VAL A 242 55.54 77.21 0.66
C VAL A 242 56.69 78.13 0.22
N VAL A 243 57.22 77.96 -0.98
CA VAL A 243 58.31 78.80 -1.52
C VAL A 243 57.83 80.19 -1.95
N ALA A 244 56.57 80.29 -2.41
CA ALA A 244 55.94 81.56 -2.78
C ALA A 244 55.40 82.35 -1.57
N LYS A 245 55.42 81.75 -0.37
CA LYS A 245 55.15 82.41 0.91
C LYS A 245 56.45 82.94 1.51
#